data_AF-D1JHB2-F1
#
_entry.id   AF-D1JHB2-F1
#
_cell.length_a   1.000
_cell.length_b   1.000
_cell.length_c   1.000
_cell.angle_alpha   90.00
_cell.angle_beta   90.00
_cell.angle_gamma   90.00
#
_symmetry.space_group_name_H-M   'P 1'
#
loop_
_entity.id
_entity.type
_entity.pdbx_description
1 polymer ?
#
loop_
_entity_poly.entity_id
_entity_poly.type
_entity_poly.pdbx_seq_one_letter_code
_entity_poly.pdbx_strand_id
1 'polypeptide(L)' 'MEFILAKTKIIDLTKEIAITAGETKKKMRKNHPNFGLADAIIFETAKSENASVLTGDEHFKGVENVIYIR' A
#
# COMPACT_ATOMS: atom_id res chain seq x y z
N MET A 1 -9.88 -0.30 19.41
CA MET A 1 -9.44 -1.46 18.60
C MET A 1 -10.63 -2.30 18.13
N GLU A 2 -11.55 -2.66 19.03
CA GLU A 2 -12.74 -3.47 18.68
C GLU A 2 -13.55 -2.94 17.49
N PHE A 3 -13.80 -1.63 17.41
CA PHE A 3 -14.53 -1.04 16.27
C PHE A 3 -13.85 -1.30 14.92
N ILE A 4 -12.51 -1.15 14.85
CA ILE A 4 -11.76 -1.35 13.61
C ILE A 4 -11.84 -2.83 13.21
N LEU A 5 -11.55 -3.74 14.14
CA LEU A 5 -11.61 -5.17 13.87
C LEU A 5 -13.03 -5.63 13.47
N ALA A 6 -14.07 -5.05 14.06
CA ALA A 6 -15.47 -5.41 13.77
C ALA A 6 -16.02 -4.82 12.46
N LYS A 7 -15.37 -3.80 11.89
CA LYS A 7 -15.85 -3.07 10.70
C LYS A 7 -14.93 -3.19 9.49
N THR A 8 -13.81 -3.89 9.61
CA THR A 8 -12.83 -4.03 8.55
C THR A 8 -12.54 -5.50 8.27
N LYS A 9 -12.08 -5.79 7.05
CA LYS A 9 -11.45 -7.06 6.72
C LYS A 9 -9.95 -6.92 7.05
N ILE A 10 -9.43 -7.81 7.88
CA ILE A 10 -7.98 -7.89 8.15
C ILE A 10 -7.35 -8.79 7.10
N ILE A 11 -6.31 -8.28 6.45
CA ILE A 11 -5.52 -9.03 5.47
C ILE A 11 -4.15 -9.30 6.08
N ASP A 12 -3.80 -10.58 6.19
CA ASP A 12 -2.49 -10.98 6.69
C ASP A 12 -1.40 -10.72 5.65
N LEU A 13 -0.21 -10.35 6.12
CA LEU A 13 0.96 -10.27 5.26
C LEU A 13 1.38 -11.68 4.84
N THR A 14 1.20 -12.01 3.57
CA THR A 14 1.68 -13.28 2.99
C THR A 14 3.06 -13.12 2.37
N LYS A 15 3.71 -14.26 2.07
CA LYS A 15 5.00 -14.29 1.38
C LYS A 15 4.90 -13.63 0.00
N GLU A 16 3.80 -13.85 -0.71
CA GLU A 16 3.55 -13.30 -2.05
C GLU A 16 3.48 -11.77 -1.99
N ILE A 17 2.71 -11.20 -1.06
CA ILE A 17 2.64 -9.76 -0.82
C ILE A 17 4.01 -9.20 -0.45
N ALA A 18 4.78 -9.89 0.39
CA ALA A 18 6.10 -9.43 0.79
C ALA A 18 7.10 -9.38 -0.38
N ILE A 19 7.07 -10.39 -1.26
CA ILE A 19 7.92 -10.44 -2.47
C ILE A 19 7.55 -9.31 -3.43
N THR A 20 6.26 -9.19 -3.77
CA THR A 20 5.80 -8.15 -4.71
C THR A 20 6.01 -6.75 -4.15
N ALA A 21 5.85 -6.54 -2.84
CA ALA A 21 6.16 -5.27 -2.19
C ALA A 21 7.65 -4.88 -2.36
N GLY A 22 8.57 -5.84 -2.29
CA GLY A 22 9.99 -5.60 -2.56
C GLY A 22 10.24 -5.11 -3.99
N GLU A 23 9.58 -5.72 -4.97
CA GLU A 23 9.66 -5.33 -6.39
C GLU A 23 9.03 -3.95 -6.62
N THR A 24 7.85 -3.72 -6.06
CA THR A 24 7.12 -2.45 -6.12
C THR A 24 7.94 -1.33 -5.51
N LYS A 25 8.54 -1.52 -4.33
CA LYS A 25 9.46 -0.54 -3.73
C LYS A 25 10.58 -0.16 -4.70
N LYS A 26 11.23 -1.15 -5.33
CA LYS A 26 12.31 -0.90 -6.30
C LYS A 26 11.80 -0.11 -7.52
N LYS A 27 10.60 -0.41 -8.02
CA LYS A 27 9.96 0.30 -9.14
C LYS A 27 9.60 1.74 -8.76
N MET A 28 8.93 1.92 -7.63
CA MET A 28 8.44 3.20 -7.13
C MET A 28 9.57 4.19 -6.87
N ARG A 29 10.71 3.72 -6.34
CA ARG A 29 11.90 4.55 -6.07
C ARG A 29 12.53 5.22 -7.28
N LYS A 30 12.15 4.82 -8.50
CA LYS A 30 12.53 5.55 -9.73
C LYS A 30 11.92 6.95 -9.78
N ASN A 31 10.69 7.11 -9.27
CA ASN A 31 9.94 8.37 -9.30
C ASN A 31 9.68 8.95 -7.90
N HIS A 32 9.71 8.10 -6.87
CA HIS A 32 9.48 8.44 -5.46
C HIS A 32 10.65 7.91 -4.61
N PRO A 33 11.80 8.61 -4.56
CA PRO A 33 13.05 8.08 -3.98
C PRO A 33 12.93 7.56 -2.54
N ASN A 34 12.01 8.16 -1.76
CA ASN A 34 11.80 7.83 -0.35
C ASN A 34 10.72 6.77 -0.11
N PHE A 35 10.13 6.18 -1.15
CA PHE A 35 9.08 5.17 -1.01
C PHE A 35 9.57 3.97 -0.16
N GLY A 36 8.87 3.73 0.94
CA GLY A 36 9.23 2.76 1.96
C GLY A 36 8.86 1.33 1.58
N LEU A 37 9.39 0.35 2.33
CA LEU A 37 8.92 -1.03 2.22
C LEU A 37 7.50 -1.19 2.80
N ALA A 38 7.20 -0.51 3.91
CA ALA A 38 5.87 -0.51 4.52
C ALA A 38 4.81 0.03 3.55
N ASP A 39 5.11 1.14 2.87
CA ASP A 39 4.23 1.71 1.84
C ASP A 39 3.97 0.72 0.71
N ALA A 40 5.02 0.01 0.26
CA ALA A 40 4.88 -1.01 -0.76
C ALA A 40 4.05 -2.21 -0.29
N ILE A 41 4.17 -2.62 0.97
CA ILE A 41 3.34 -3.68 1.56
C ILE A 41 1.87 -3.23 1.58
N ILE A 42 1.58 -2.02 2.04
CA ILE A 42 0.21 -1.47 2.04
C ILE A 42 -0.36 -1.44 0.62
N PHE A 43 0.43 -0.97 -0.35
CA PHE A 43 0.03 -0.89 -1.75
C PHE A 43 -0.29 -2.25 -2.37
N GLU A 44 0.60 -3.23 -2.19
CA GLU A 44 0.37 -4.57 -2.75
C GLU A 44 -0.73 -5.34 -2.00
N THR A 45 -0.94 -5.07 -0.71
CA THR A 45 -2.08 -5.60 0.06
C THR A 45 -3.40 -5.07 -0.48
N ALA A 46 -3.48 -3.77 -0.82
CA ALA A 46 -4.68 -3.22 -1.45
C ALA A 46 -4.92 -3.85 -2.83
N LYS A 47 -3.87 -3.99 -3.65
CA LYS A 47 -3.94 -4.61 -4.97
C LYS A 47 -4.37 -6.08 -4.93
N SER A 48 -3.92 -6.87 -3.95
CA SER A 48 -4.35 -8.28 -3.84
C SER A 48 -5.86 -8.43 -3.60
N GLU A 49 -6.50 -7.37 -3.09
CA GLU A 49 -7.95 -7.30 -2.83
C GLU A 49 -8.68 -6.46 -3.89
N ASN A 50 -8.03 -6.12 -5.02
CA ASN A 50 -8.55 -5.20 -6.04
C ASN A 50 -9.06 -3.86 -5.47
N ALA A 51 -8.42 -3.40 -4.40
CA ALA A 51 -8.73 -2.14 -3.72
C ALA A 51 -7.72 -1.04 -4.08
N SER A 52 -8.09 0.21 -3.78
CA SER A 52 -7.20 1.36 -3.85
C SER A 52 -6.73 1.75 -2.45
N VAL A 53 -5.54 2.32 -2.34
CA VAL A 53 -5.06 2.94 -1.09
C VAL A 53 -5.71 4.32 -0.95
N LEU A 54 -6.39 4.57 0.17
CA LEU A 54 -6.86 5.89 0.57
C LEU A 54 -5.89 6.47 1.60
N THR A 55 -5.25 7.59 1.30
CA THR A 55 -4.24 8.18 2.19
C THR A 55 -4.04 9.68 1.94
N GLY A 56 -3.52 10.38 2.95
CA GLY A 56 -2.98 11.74 2.80
C GLY A 56 -1.45 11.79 2.81
N ASP A 57 -0.77 10.64 2.77
CA ASP A 57 0.69 10.58 2.71
C ASP A 57 1.20 11.00 1.32
N GLU A 58 2.08 12.00 1.30
CA GLU A 58 2.74 12.52 0.08
C GLU A 58 3.55 11.45 -0.65
N HIS A 59 4.00 10.38 0.02
CA HIS A 59 4.68 9.26 -0.63
C HIS A 59 3.85 8.62 -1.76
N PHE A 60 2.52 8.70 -1.67
CA PHE A 60 1.60 8.15 -2.65
C PHE A 60 1.01 9.17 -3.63
N LYS A 61 1.46 10.42 -3.58
CA LYS A 61 0.93 11.46 -4.46
C LYS A 61 1.28 11.20 -5.92
N GLY A 62 0.26 11.15 -6.77
CA GLY A 62 0.42 10.85 -8.19
C GLY A 62 0.69 9.37 -8.51
N VAL A 63 0.56 8.49 -7.51
CA VAL A 63 0.65 7.04 -7.72
C VAL A 63 -0.67 6.52 -8.29
N GLU A 64 -0.59 5.73 -9.35
CA GLU A 64 -1.76 5.13 -9.98
C GLU A 64 -2.49 4.19 -9.01
N ASN A 65 -3.83 4.16 -9.10
CA ASN A 65 -4.71 3.38 -8.21
C ASN A 65 -4.61 3.76 -6.71
N VAL A 66 -4.28 5.03 -6.42
CA VAL A 66 -4.35 5.62 -5.08
C VAL A 66 -5.36 6.77 -5.09
N ILE A 67 -6.22 6.79 -4.07
CA ILE A 67 -7.07 7.94 -3.75
C ILE A 67 -6.31 8.79 -2.73
N TYR A 68 -5.65 9.84 -3.21
CA TYR A 68 -4.94 10.77 -2.36
C TYR A 68 -5.90 11.88 -1.87
N ILE A 69 -5.94 12.14 -0.56
CA ILE A 69 -6.74 13.19 0.08
C ILE A 69 -5.84 14.18 0.82
N ARG A 70 -6.20 15.46 0.80
CA ARG A 70 -5.46 16.54 1.47
C ARG A 70 -6.27 17.14 2.61
#